data_AF-A0A4Q2T1R3-F1
#
_entry.id   AF-A0A4Q2T1R3-F1
#
_cell.length_a   1.000
_cell.length_b   1.000
_cell.length_c   1.000
_cell.angle_alpha   90.00
_cell.angle_beta   90.00
_cell.angle_gamma   90.00
#
_symmetry.space_group_name_H-M   'P 1'
#
loop_
_entity.id
_entity.type
_entity.pdbx_description
1 polymer ?
#
loop_
_entity_poly.entity_id
_entity_poly.type
_entity_poly.pdbx_seq_one_letter_code
_entity_poly.pdbx_strand_id
1 'polypeptide(L)'
;MRSRIALAAGSAFVLAGLTAGPAHAEFWSIDDPDDASASLSDVYGVEANHGSDNLRVKVYFNELMRSSAAGLSIFIDTDRELMGPEYVLSSGLGDGTDYVLTEAEAWRGSDNRVTCDYAARPRWGKDVFRAVISRDCLDGASSVRVSVKMVDQADGSHPVVDWVPKRHRWSLPIAAGLGA
;
A
#
# COMPACT_ATOMS: atom_id res chain seq x y z
N MET A 1 -33.99 44.82 52.23
CA MET A 1 -33.10 43.63 52.27
C MET A 1 -33.59 42.68 51.19
N ARG A 2 -32.96 42.64 49.99
CA ARG A 2 -31.98 41.62 49.53
C ARG A 2 -32.49 40.19 49.82
N SER A 3 -32.81 39.36 48.83
CA SER A 3 -31.84 38.81 47.88
C SER A 3 -32.49 38.30 46.59
N ARG A 4 -31.83 38.60 45.46
CA ARG A 4 -32.02 37.95 44.17
C ARG A 4 -31.09 36.72 44.14
N ILE A 5 -31.61 35.53 43.86
CA ILE A 5 -30.80 34.35 43.57
C ILE A 5 -30.77 34.21 42.04
N ALA A 6 -29.57 34.36 41.47
CA ALA A 6 -29.31 34.34 40.06
C ALA A 6 -29.41 32.91 39.49
N LEU A 7 -30.07 32.79 38.33
CA LEU A 7 -29.94 31.62 37.46
C LEU A 7 -28.51 31.59 36.89
N ALA A 8 -27.76 30.53 37.20
CA ALA A 8 -26.55 30.18 36.47
C ALA A 8 -26.95 29.23 35.32
N ALA A 9 -27.03 29.77 34.10
CA ALA A 9 -27.12 28.96 32.89
C ALA A 9 -25.76 28.30 32.65
N GLY A 10 -25.67 27.01 32.97
CA GLY A 10 -24.49 26.19 32.67
C GLY A 10 -24.49 25.80 31.20
N SER A 11 -23.62 26.42 30.42
CA SER A 11 -23.34 26.03 29.04
C SER A 11 -22.66 24.66 29.04
N ALA A 12 -23.40 23.60 28.73
CA ALA A 12 -22.85 22.28 28.48
C ALA A 12 -22.13 22.28 27.13
N PHE A 13 -20.82 22.52 27.15
CA PHE A 13 -19.95 22.22 26.01
C PHE A 13 -19.85 20.69 25.88
N VAL A 14 -20.63 20.12 24.96
CA VAL A 14 -20.39 18.75 24.49
C VAL A 14 -19.14 18.82 23.61
N LEU A 15 -17.96 18.52 24.20
CA LEU A 15 -16.81 18.11 23.41
C LEU A 15 -17.19 16.78 22.76
N ALA A 16 -17.70 16.84 21.53
CA ALA A 16 -17.67 15.70 20.63
C ALA A 16 -16.19 15.37 20.42
N GLY A 17 -15.69 14.39 21.17
CA GLY A 17 -14.36 13.86 20.97
C GLY A 17 -14.27 13.37 19.53
N LEU A 18 -13.54 14.12 18.70
CA LEU A 18 -13.01 13.62 17.45
C LEU A 18 -12.09 12.47 17.82
N THR A 19 -12.65 11.26 17.89
CA THR A 19 -11.85 10.04 17.94
C THR A 19 -11.15 9.99 16.59
N ALA A 20 -9.93 10.53 16.55
CA ALA A 20 -9.07 10.38 15.41
C ALA A 20 -8.84 8.89 15.24
N GLY A 21 -9.49 8.31 14.22
CA GLY A 21 -9.33 6.90 13.90
C GLY A 21 -7.83 6.63 13.71
N PRO A 22 -7.29 5.54 14.28
CA PRO A 22 -5.89 5.24 14.12
C PRO A 22 -5.59 5.06 12.62
N ALA A 23 -4.49 5.64 12.14
CA ALA A 23 -3.94 5.31 10.84
C ALA A 23 -3.54 3.82 10.87
N HIS A 24 -4.42 2.96 10.37
CA HIS A 24 -4.23 1.51 10.45
C HIS A 24 -3.03 1.12 9.58
N ALA A 25 -1.98 0.59 10.21
CA ALA A 25 -0.97 -0.21 9.53
C ALA A 25 -1.43 -1.66 9.60
N GLU A 26 -1.82 -2.23 8.47
CA GLU A 26 -2.21 -3.64 8.40
C GLU A 26 -1.02 -4.43 7.82
N PHE A 27 -0.68 -5.52 8.51
CA PHE A 27 0.39 -6.44 8.13
C PHE A 27 -0.25 -7.76 7.72
N TRP A 28 0.04 -8.21 6.50
CA TRP A 28 -0.35 -9.53 6.03
C TRP A 28 0.89 -10.39 5.91
N SER A 29 0.91 -11.50 6.65
CA SER A 29 1.82 -12.60 6.38
C SER A 29 1.17 -13.51 5.34
N ILE A 30 1.96 -14.01 4.39
CA ILE A 30 1.53 -15.10 3.53
C ILE A 30 1.96 -16.39 4.20
N ASP A 31 1.04 -17.34 4.35
CA ASP A 31 1.39 -18.75 4.42
C ASP A 31 1.54 -19.21 2.97
N ASP A 32 2.74 -19.04 2.41
CA ASP A 32 3.11 -19.69 1.16
C ASP A 32 3.88 -20.96 1.54
N PRO A 33 3.40 -22.17 1.23
CA PRO A 33 4.31 -23.30 1.19
C PRO A 33 5.45 -22.95 0.22
N ASP A 34 6.69 -23.29 0.56
CA ASP A 34 7.87 -23.10 -0.30
C ASP A 34 7.63 -23.75 -1.69
N ASP A 35 6.94 -23.08 -2.60
CA ASP A 35 6.41 -23.69 -3.82
C ASP A 35 7.34 -23.45 -5.02
N ALA A 36 8.43 -22.70 -4.84
CA ALA A 36 9.44 -22.51 -5.87
C ALA A 36 10.87 -22.53 -5.29
N SER A 37 11.52 -23.69 -5.33
CA SER A 37 12.96 -23.84 -5.00
C SER A 37 13.92 -23.03 -5.91
N ALA A 38 13.40 -22.27 -6.87
CA ALA A 38 14.15 -21.52 -7.88
C ALA A 38 14.13 -20.00 -7.65
N SER A 39 13.26 -19.47 -6.79
CA SER A 39 13.24 -18.06 -6.40
C SER A 39 13.78 -17.92 -4.98
N LEU A 40 14.64 -16.93 -4.78
CA LEU A 40 15.04 -16.48 -3.45
C LEU A 40 14.21 -15.26 -3.01
N SER A 41 13.49 -14.63 -3.95
CA SER A 41 12.77 -13.37 -3.78
C SER A 41 11.29 -13.56 -3.43
N ASP A 42 10.97 -14.56 -2.61
CA ASP A 42 9.58 -14.87 -2.28
C ASP A 42 9.00 -13.84 -1.33
N VAL A 43 7.76 -13.42 -1.57
CA VAL A 43 7.10 -12.42 -0.74
C VAL A 43 6.48 -13.08 0.48
N TYR A 44 7.00 -12.82 1.69
CA TYR A 44 6.40 -13.36 2.92
C TYR A 44 5.46 -12.37 3.61
N GLY A 45 5.51 -11.08 3.26
CA GLY A 45 4.63 -10.11 3.88
C GLY A 45 4.50 -8.77 3.21
N VAL A 46 3.38 -8.10 3.49
CA VAL A 46 3.10 -6.74 3.04
C VAL A 46 2.59 -5.93 4.23
N GLU A 47 3.14 -4.72 4.40
CA GLU A 47 2.63 -3.72 5.33
C GLU A 47 2.20 -2.50 4.51
N ALA A 48 0.93 -2.11 4.64
CA ALA A 48 0.44 -0.88 4.05
C ALA A 48 -0.13 0.04 5.11
N ASN A 49 0.26 1.31 5.03
CA ASN A 49 -0.21 2.38 5.90
C ASN A 49 -0.68 3.54 5.05
N HIS A 50 -1.96 3.88 5.18
CA HIS A 50 -2.56 5.00 4.49
C HIS A 50 -2.59 6.20 5.44
N GLY A 51 -1.52 6.99 5.45
CA GLY A 51 -1.39 8.16 6.31
C GLY A 51 -2.12 9.38 5.74
N SER A 52 -1.99 10.51 6.44
CA SER A 52 -2.56 11.79 6.00
C SER A 52 -1.95 12.36 4.74
N ASP A 53 -0.65 12.06 4.51
CA ASP A 53 0.13 12.69 3.44
C ASP A 53 0.50 11.68 2.33
N ASN A 54 0.52 10.38 2.66
CA ASN A 54 0.95 9.35 1.72
C ASN A 54 0.41 7.96 2.08
N LEU A 55 0.28 7.14 1.05
CA LEU A 55 0.25 5.70 1.15
C LEU A 55 1.69 5.17 1.20
N ARG A 56 2.05 4.47 2.27
CA ARG A 56 3.32 3.73 2.38
C ARG A 56 3.04 2.25 2.25
N VAL A 57 3.74 1.60 1.33
CA VAL A 57 3.71 0.15 1.18
C VAL A 57 5.11 -0.40 1.35
N LYS A 58 5.26 -1.39 2.23
CA LYS A 58 6.46 -2.19 2.35
C LYS A 58 6.12 -3.62 1.94
N VAL A 59 6.94 -4.17 1.08
CA VAL A 59 6.87 -5.58 0.69
C VAL A 59 8.13 -6.25 1.23
N TYR A 60 7.97 -7.34 1.96
CA TYR A 60 9.02 -8.08 2.65
C TYR A 60 9.30 -9.37 1.89
N PHE A 61 10.59 -9.67 1.71
CA PHE A 61 11.06 -10.80 0.92
C PHE A 61 11.93 -11.73 1.76
N ASN A 62 11.94 -13.02 1.46
CA ASN A 62 12.85 -13.98 2.12
C ASN A 62 14.33 -13.58 1.88
N GLU A 63 14.68 -13.24 0.64
CA GLU A 63 15.97 -12.68 0.28
C GLU A 63 15.81 -11.70 -0.89
N LEU A 64 16.28 -10.45 -0.71
CA LEU A 64 16.25 -9.43 -1.76
C LEU A 64 17.68 -9.08 -2.20
N MET A 65 18.07 -9.57 -3.38
CA MET A 65 19.42 -9.34 -3.92
C MET A 65 19.47 -8.23 -4.96
N ARG A 66 20.61 -7.52 -5.04
CA ARG A 66 20.87 -6.52 -6.09
C ARG A 66 20.86 -7.10 -7.50
N SER A 67 21.19 -8.38 -7.63
CA SER A 67 21.19 -9.11 -8.90
C SER A 67 19.83 -9.71 -9.25
N SER A 68 18.78 -9.44 -8.47
CA SER A 68 17.45 -9.99 -8.72
C SER A 68 16.94 -9.58 -10.11
N ALA A 69 16.44 -10.55 -10.86
CA ALA A 69 15.73 -10.32 -12.12
C ALA A 69 14.22 -10.15 -11.90
N ALA A 70 13.77 -10.13 -10.64
CA ALA A 70 12.37 -10.06 -10.31
C ALA A 70 11.79 -8.65 -10.53
N GLY A 71 10.50 -8.63 -10.90
CA GLY A 71 9.67 -7.45 -10.98
C GLY A 71 8.61 -7.45 -9.89
N LEU A 72 8.16 -6.25 -9.51
CA LEU A 72 7.11 -6.04 -8.52
C LEU A 72 6.04 -5.10 -9.08
N SER A 73 4.78 -5.45 -8.85
CA SER A 73 3.61 -4.59 -9.10
C SER A 73 2.82 -4.44 -7.81
N ILE A 74 2.60 -3.20 -7.38
CA ILE A 74 1.71 -2.84 -6.28
C ILE A 74 0.45 -2.22 -6.88
N PHE A 75 -0.63 -2.99 -6.89
CA PHE A 75 -1.96 -2.58 -7.34
C PHE A 75 -2.68 -1.86 -6.23
N ILE A 76 -3.34 -0.75 -6.58
CA ILE A 76 -4.04 0.13 -5.64
C ILE A 76 -5.45 0.32 -6.16
N ASP A 77 -6.40 0.09 -5.26
CA ASP A 77 -7.81 0.32 -5.46
C ASP A 77 -8.25 1.43 -4.50
N THR A 78 -8.77 2.49 -5.08
CA THR A 78 -9.28 3.70 -4.44
C THR A 78 -10.80 3.77 -4.47
N ASP A 79 -11.44 3.07 -5.42
CA ASP A 79 -12.90 3.04 -5.57
C ASP A 79 -13.43 1.59 -5.56
N ARG A 80 -14.18 1.26 -4.51
CA ARG A 80 -14.72 -0.09 -4.32
C ARG A 80 -15.87 -0.43 -5.27
N GLU A 81 -16.46 0.57 -5.92
CA GLU A 81 -17.55 0.39 -6.88
C GLU A 81 -17.01 -0.03 -8.25
N LEU A 82 -15.74 0.28 -8.54
CA LEU A 82 -15.05 -0.14 -9.75
C LEU A 82 -14.46 -1.54 -9.62
N MET A 83 -14.35 -2.22 -10.77
CA MET A 83 -13.79 -3.56 -10.84
C MET A 83 -12.30 -3.50 -11.17
N GLY A 84 -11.46 -3.73 -10.16
CA GLY A 84 -10.01 -3.87 -10.37
C GLY A 84 -9.24 -2.68 -9.80
N PRO A 85 -7.93 -2.62 -10.03
CA PRO A 85 -7.12 -1.49 -9.61
C PRO A 85 -7.41 -0.25 -10.46
N GLU A 86 -7.36 0.93 -9.84
CA GLU A 86 -7.25 2.21 -10.55
C GLU A 86 -5.78 2.53 -10.86
N TYR A 87 -4.84 2.07 -10.04
CA TYR A 87 -3.42 2.36 -10.22
C TYR A 87 -2.53 1.14 -9.99
N VAL A 88 -1.34 1.17 -10.61
CA VAL A 88 -0.28 0.22 -10.33
C VAL A 88 1.08 0.91 -10.29
N LEU A 89 1.81 0.69 -9.20
CA LEU A 89 3.23 1.02 -9.12
C LEU A 89 4.04 -0.21 -9.56
N SER A 90 4.75 -0.09 -10.67
CA SER A 90 5.62 -1.15 -11.20
C SER A 90 7.08 -0.79 -10.99
N SER A 91 7.91 -1.78 -10.65
CA SER A 91 9.36 -1.62 -10.46
C SER A 91 10.08 -2.93 -10.75
N GLY A 92 11.32 -2.85 -11.24
CA GLY A 92 12.26 -3.95 -11.03
C GLY A 92 12.75 -4.00 -9.58
N LEU A 93 13.26 -5.15 -9.15
CA LEU A 93 13.84 -5.34 -7.81
C LEU A 93 15.39 -5.39 -7.81
N GLY A 94 15.99 -5.54 -8.99
CA GLY A 94 17.42 -5.47 -9.21
C GLY A 94 17.99 -4.03 -9.19
N ASP A 95 19.32 -3.93 -9.15
CA ASP A 95 20.01 -2.65 -9.24
C ASP A 95 19.87 -2.03 -10.64
N GLY A 96 19.76 -0.71 -10.71
CA GLY A 96 19.60 0.02 -11.99
C GLY A 96 18.22 -0.05 -12.63
N THR A 97 17.21 -0.62 -11.97
CA THR A 97 15.83 -0.64 -12.47
C THR A 97 15.07 0.62 -12.08
N ASP A 98 14.19 1.08 -12.97
CA ASP A 98 13.27 2.18 -12.71
C ASP A 98 11.96 1.71 -12.06
N TYR A 99 11.19 2.69 -11.59
CA TYR A 99 9.82 2.51 -11.09
C TYR A 99 8.88 3.54 -11.71
N VAL A 100 7.61 3.16 -11.91
CA VAL A 100 6.58 4.02 -12.49
C VAL A 100 5.21 3.73 -11.89
N LEU A 101 4.47 4.80 -11.59
CA LEU A 101 3.05 4.73 -11.23
C LEU A 101 2.23 5.04 -12.49
N THR A 102 1.36 4.12 -12.88
CA THR A 102 0.43 4.29 -14.00
C THR A 102 -1.00 4.01 -13.56
N GLU A 103 -1.96 4.48 -14.37
CA GLU A 103 -3.32 3.97 -14.29
C GLU A 103 -3.32 2.47 -14.58
N ALA A 104 -4.29 1.76 -14.00
CA ALA A 104 -4.42 0.33 -14.19
C ALA A 104 -5.82 -0.06 -14.68
N GLU A 105 -5.86 -1.14 -15.44
CA GLU A 105 -7.10 -1.81 -15.83
C GLU A 105 -6.85 -3.31 -15.87
N ALA A 106 -7.80 -4.11 -15.40
CA ALA A 106 -7.74 -5.57 -15.45
C ALA A 106 -6.40 -6.16 -14.94
N TRP A 107 -5.86 -5.60 -13.84
CA TRP A 107 -4.60 -6.03 -13.21
C TRP A 107 -3.35 -5.82 -14.08
N ARG A 108 -3.37 -4.77 -14.91
CA ARG A 108 -2.25 -4.35 -15.76
C ARG A 108 -2.12 -2.84 -15.73
N GLY A 109 -0.89 -2.34 -15.82
CA GLY A 109 -0.64 -0.91 -16.01
C GLY A 109 -0.94 -0.50 -17.44
N SER A 110 -1.43 0.72 -17.61
CA SER A 110 -1.55 1.39 -18.90
C SER A 110 -0.27 2.18 -19.24
N ASP A 111 -0.26 2.82 -20.41
CA ASP A 111 0.79 3.76 -20.81
C ASP A 111 0.59 5.17 -20.18
N ASN A 112 -0.50 5.38 -19.45
CA ASN A 112 -0.81 6.66 -18.81
C ASN A 112 -0.10 6.75 -17.46
N ARG A 113 1.04 7.47 -17.44
CA ARG A 113 1.76 7.77 -16.20
C ARG A 113 0.99 8.77 -15.35
N VAL A 114 0.84 8.47 -14.07
CA VAL A 114 0.27 9.39 -13.09
C VAL A 114 1.26 10.53 -12.81
N THR A 115 0.78 11.77 -12.87
CA THR A 115 1.60 12.97 -12.63
C THR A 115 1.39 13.47 -11.21
N CYS A 116 2.19 12.94 -10.28
CA CYS A 116 2.18 13.30 -8.86
C CYS A 116 3.50 12.84 -8.20
N ASP A 117 3.67 13.12 -6.91
CA ASP A 117 4.86 12.70 -6.17
C ASP A 117 4.76 11.24 -5.68
N TYR A 118 5.70 10.41 -6.12
CA TYR A 118 5.87 9.06 -5.61
C TYR A 118 7.35 8.63 -5.67
N ALA A 119 7.74 7.75 -4.76
CA ALA A 119 9.08 7.20 -4.68
C ALA A 119 9.03 5.72 -4.30
N ALA A 120 9.81 4.91 -5.00
CA ALA A 120 9.93 3.49 -4.72
C ALA A 120 11.39 3.06 -4.79
N ARG A 121 11.79 2.11 -3.94
CA ARG A 121 13.14 1.54 -4.02
C ARG A 121 13.30 0.28 -3.17
N PRO A 122 14.10 -0.68 -3.64
CA PRO A 122 14.61 -1.77 -2.83
C PRO A 122 15.45 -1.28 -1.63
N ARG A 123 15.48 -2.09 -0.59
CA ARG A 123 16.39 -2.02 0.56
C ARG A 123 17.01 -3.41 0.72
N TRP A 124 17.91 -3.79 -0.18
CA TRP A 124 18.51 -5.14 -0.23
C TRP A 124 19.04 -5.64 1.13
N GLY A 125 19.79 -4.82 1.89
CA GLY A 125 20.25 -5.22 3.23
C GLY A 125 19.19 -5.26 4.34
N LYS A 126 17.91 -5.17 3.99
CA LYS A 126 16.76 -5.27 4.89
C LYS A 126 15.64 -6.15 4.31
N ASP A 127 15.85 -6.72 3.13
CA ASP A 127 14.87 -7.54 2.42
C ASP A 127 13.48 -6.90 2.27
N VAL A 128 13.48 -5.59 1.96
CA VAL A 128 12.26 -4.79 1.85
C VAL A 128 12.25 -3.94 0.58
N PHE A 129 11.17 -3.98 -0.18
CA PHE A 129 10.84 -2.93 -1.13
C PHE A 129 9.95 -1.88 -0.46
N ARG A 130 10.33 -0.61 -0.57
CA ARG A 130 9.54 0.50 0.01
C ARG A 130 9.00 1.40 -1.08
N ALA A 131 7.67 1.52 -1.13
CA ALA A 131 6.95 2.52 -1.90
C ALA A 131 6.34 3.58 -0.99
N VAL A 132 6.34 4.83 -1.47
CA VAL A 132 5.66 5.97 -0.88
C VAL A 132 4.97 6.71 -2.01
N ILE A 133 3.65 6.86 -1.92
CA ILE A 133 2.82 7.48 -2.94
C ILE A 133 2.06 8.62 -2.27
N SER A 134 2.18 9.84 -2.79
CA SER A 134 1.46 11.00 -2.27
C SER A 134 -0.04 10.77 -2.32
N ARG A 135 -0.77 11.35 -1.37
CA ARG A 135 -2.25 11.31 -1.35
C ARG A 135 -2.87 11.98 -2.56
N ASP A 136 -2.19 12.97 -3.13
CA ASP A 136 -2.63 13.64 -4.36
C ASP A 136 -2.63 12.71 -5.58
N CYS A 137 -1.91 11.58 -5.53
CA CYS A 137 -1.96 10.55 -6.56
C CYS A 137 -3.22 9.68 -6.52
N LEU A 138 -3.97 9.75 -5.41
CA LEU A 138 -5.04 8.79 -5.08
C LEU A 138 -6.41 9.47 -5.06
N ASP A 139 -6.55 10.60 -5.78
CA ASP A 139 -7.77 11.39 -5.93
C ASP A 139 -8.51 11.67 -4.60
N GLY A 140 -7.75 11.82 -3.51
CA GLY A 140 -8.31 12.09 -2.18
C GLY A 140 -9.05 10.92 -1.52
N ALA A 141 -8.94 9.69 -2.05
CA ALA A 141 -9.69 8.51 -1.59
C ALA A 141 -9.62 8.33 -0.05
N SER A 142 -10.75 8.20 0.64
CA SER A 142 -10.77 8.10 2.11
C SER A 142 -10.30 6.74 2.63
N SER A 143 -10.24 5.74 1.75
CA SER A 143 -9.67 4.42 2.02
C SER A 143 -9.04 3.86 0.76
N VAL A 144 -8.05 2.98 0.91
CA VAL A 144 -7.49 2.21 -0.21
C VAL A 144 -7.45 0.73 0.09
N ARG A 145 -7.40 -0.09 -0.95
CA ARG A 145 -7.01 -1.49 -0.87
C ARG A 145 -5.77 -1.71 -1.72
N VAL A 146 -4.94 -2.67 -1.32
CA VAL A 146 -3.71 -3.01 -2.02
C VAL A 146 -3.64 -4.49 -2.33
N SER A 147 -2.96 -4.80 -3.42
CA SER A 147 -2.57 -6.16 -3.78
C SER A 147 -1.21 -6.11 -4.45
N VAL A 148 -0.37 -7.10 -4.18
CA VAL A 148 1.00 -7.13 -4.66
C VAL A 148 1.19 -8.36 -5.53
N LYS A 149 1.93 -8.19 -6.63
CA LYS A 149 2.37 -9.26 -7.50
C LYS A 149 3.89 -9.18 -7.63
N MET A 150 4.58 -10.27 -7.38
CA MET A 150 5.99 -10.44 -7.72
C MET A 150 6.10 -11.41 -8.88
N VAL A 151 7.03 -11.17 -9.79
CA VAL A 151 7.37 -12.11 -10.86
C VAL A 151 8.89 -12.23 -10.92
N ASP A 152 9.42 -13.41 -10.62
CA ASP A 152 10.84 -13.72 -10.80
C ASP A 152 11.04 -14.52 -12.10
N GLN A 153 12.03 -14.10 -12.89
CA GLN A 153 12.41 -14.73 -14.16
C GLN A 153 13.71 -15.54 -14.02
N ALA A 154 14.19 -15.79 -12.80
CA ALA A 154 15.47 -16.46 -12.52
C ALA A 154 15.65 -17.79 -13.27
N ASP A 155 14.61 -18.63 -13.34
CA ASP A 155 14.50 -19.70 -14.34
C ASP A 155 13.58 -19.22 -15.47
N GLY A 156 14.17 -18.69 -16.55
CA GLY A 156 13.41 -18.14 -17.69
C GLY A 156 12.47 -19.15 -18.39
N SER A 157 12.48 -20.43 -18.00
CA SER A 157 11.51 -21.44 -18.43
C SER A 157 10.29 -21.59 -17.50
N HIS A 158 10.40 -21.19 -16.23
CA HIS A 158 9.35 -21.28 -15.23
C HIS A 158 9.38 -20.04 -14.31
N PRO A 159 8.76 -18.91 -14.72
CA PRO A 159 8.72 -17.74 -13.88
C PRO A 159 7.94 -18.03 -12.59
N VAL A 160 8.51 -17.63 -11.46
CA VAL A 160 7.86 -17.69 -10.15
C VAL A 160 6.94 -16.48 -10.04
N VAL A 161 5.70 -16.69 -9.61
CA VAL A 161 4.69 -15.63 -9.55
C VAL A 161 3.97 -15.67 -8.21
N ASP A 162 4.29 -14.69 -7.36
CA ASP A 162 3.66 -14.57 -6.05
C ASP A 162 2.60 -13.48 -6.05
N TRP A 163 1.54 -13.73 -5.30
CA TRP A 163 0.47 -12.76 -5.10
C TRP A 163 0.12 -12.59 -3.63
N VAL A 164 -0.03 -11.33 -3.23
CA VAL A 164 -0.44 -10.96 -1.88
C VAL A 164 -1.71 -10.10 -1.94
N PRO A 165 -2.73 -10.38 -1.10
CA PRO A 165 -2.89 -11.57 -0.24
C PRO A 165 -3.17 -12.87 -0.99
N LYS A 166 -3.79 -12.80 -2.18
CA LYS A 166 -3.97 -13.89 -3.14
C LYS A 166 -4.11 -13.29 -4.53
N ARG A 167 -4.04 -14.12 -5.58
CA ARG A 167 -4.20 -13.66 -6.96
C ARG A 167 -5.50 -12.87 -7.14
N HIS A 168 -5.34 -11.62 -7.56
CA HIS A 168 -6.43 -10.67 -7.82
C HIS A 168 -7.36 -10.45 -6.62
N ARG A 169 -6.84 -10.60 -5.40
CA ARG A 169 -7.56 -10.33 -4.16
C ARG A 169 -6.99 -9.10 -3.49
N TRP A 170 -7.89 -8.30 -2.94
CA TRP A 170 -7.57 -7.10 -2.21
C TRP A 170 -7.27 -7.39 -0.74
N SER A 171 -6.45 -6.53 -0.14
CA SER A 171 -6.46 -6.33 1.31
C SER A 171 -7.85 -5.92 1.82
N LEU A 172 -8.01 -5.90 3.14
CA LEU A 172 -9.09 -5.13 3.75
C LEU A 172 -8.90 -3.62 3.43
N PRO A 173 -9.97 -2.82 3.47
CA PRO A 173 -9.88 -1.37 3.28
C PRO A 173 -9.02 -0.73 4.37
N ILE A 174 -8.06 0.10 3.94
CA ILE A 174 -7.14 0.84 4.80
C ILE A 174 -7.58 2.31 4.80
N ALA A 175 -8.20 2.73 5.90
CA ALA A 175 -8.65 4.11 6.06
C ALA A 175 -7.47 5.08 6.06
N ALA A 176 -7.66 6.25 5.45
CA ALA A 176 -6.72 7.34 5.53
C ALA A 176 -6.60 7.81 6.99
N GLY A 177 -5.37 7.96 7.47
CA GLY A 177 -5.08 8.62 8.73
C GLY A 177 -5.52 10.07 8.69
N LEU A 178 -6.05 10.57 9.80
CA LEU A 178 -6.33 12.00 9.93
C LEU A 178 -5.00 12.76 10.02
N GLY A 179 -4.88 13.85 9.25
CA GLY A 179 -3.76 14.79 9.36
C GLY A 179 -3.58 15.29 10.78
N ALA A 180 -2.32 15.37 11.21
CA ALA A 180 -1.94 15.98 12.48
C ALA A 180 -2.16 17.50 12.44
#